data_AF-V7CRN7-F1
#
_entry.id   AF-V7CRN7-F1
#
_cell.length_a   1.000
_cell.length_b   1.000
_cell.length_c   1.000
_cell.angle_alpha   90.00
_cell.angle_beta   90.00
_cell.angle_gamma   90.00
#
_symmetry.space_group_name_H-M   'P 1'
#
loop_
_entity.id
_entity.type
_entity.pdbx_description
1 polymer ?
#
loop_
_entity_poly.entity_id
_entity_poly.type
_entity_poly.pdbx_seq_one_letter_code
_entity_poly.pdbx_strand_id
1 'polypeptide(L)'
;MLQPTQLEVLGVGPSTLLAGPMENALELATHLVLFKYSSGAHNVVAVNKVGYGSCKTPRGARVYQSGNDQIKLVKGQNYFICNYVGHCESGMKIAINAA
;
A
#
# COMPACT_ATOMS: atom_id res chain seq x y z
N MET A 1 -24.71 2.10 -6.52
CA MET A 1 -23.56 3.01 -6.68
C MET A 1 -22.35 2.34 -6.03
N LEU A 2 -21.73 1.39 -6.72
CA LEU A 2 -20.54 0.68 -6.24
C LEU A 2 -19.33 1.59 -6.42
N GLN A 3 -18.65 1.93 -5.33
CA GLN A 3 -17.44 2.75 -5.33
C GLN A 3 -16.35 2.06 -6.17
N PRO A 4 -15.58 2.79 -7.00
CA PRO A 4 -14.54 2.19 -7.83
C PRO A 4 -13.46 1.60 -6.93
N THR A 5 -13.37 0.26 -6.86
CA THR A 5 -12.24 -0.54 -6.37
C THR A 5 -11.37 0.21 -5.36
N GLN A 6 -11.91 0.48 -4.17
CA GLN A 6 -11.09 1.05 -3.12
C GLN A 6 -10.03 0.01 -2.80
N LEU A 7 -8.81 0.38 -3.13
CA LEU A 7 -7.62 -0.17 -2.53
C LEU A 7 -7.76 0.09 -1.02
N GLU A 8 -8.42 -0.82 -0.31
CA GLU A 8 -8.75 -0.65 1.11
C GLU A 8 -7.46 -0.72 1.91
N VAL A 9 -6.95 0.44 2.32
CA VAL A 9 -5.87 0.53 3.30
C VAL A 9 -6.48 0.26 4.68
N LEU A 10 -6.40 -1.00 5.13
CA LEU A 10 -7.02 -1.42 6.38
C LEU A 10 -6.21 -1.08 7.64
N GLY A 11 -5.15 -0.27 7.53
CA GLY A 11 -4.41 0.23 8.68
C GLY A 11 -3.22 1.07 8.28
N VAL A 12 -3.10 2.23 8.91
CA VAL A 12 -1.87 3.02 9.02
C VAL A 12 -1.63 3.22 10.51
N GLY A 13 -1.17 2.17 11.18
CA GLY A 13 -0.99 2.17 12.63
C GLY A 13 -0.38 0.87 13.13
N PRO A 14 0.15 0.84 14.36
CA PRO A 14 0.67 -0.37 14.95
C PRO A 14 -0.46 -1.40 14.95
N SER A 15 -0.27 -2.53 14.26
CA SER A 15 -1.22 -3.63 14.36
C SER A 15 -1.15 -4.16 15.79
N THR A 16 -2.07 -3.72 16.64
CA THR A 16 -2.27 -4.26 17.97
C THR A 16 -2.77 -5.70 17.82
N LEU A 17 -1.87 -6.68 17.82
CA LEU A 17 -2.20 -8.02 18.28
C LEU A 17 -2.21 -7.95 19.80
N LEU A 18 -3.38 -7.66 20.38
CA LEU A 18 -3.62 -7.83 21.81
C LEU A 18 -3.57 -9.32 22.13
N ALA A 19 -2.47 -9.78 22.71
CA ALA A 19 -2.43 -11.02 23.48
C ALA A 19 -1.67 -10.74 24.79
N GLY A 20 -2.42 -10.47 25.87
CA GLY A 20 -1.93 -10.55 27.24
C GLY A 20 -1.78 -9.22 28.03
N PRO A 21 -1.93 -9.25 29.36
CA PRO A 21 -1.79 -8.08 30.21
C PRO A 21 -0.31 -7.76 30.47
N MET A 22 0.03 -6.49 30.23
CA MET A 22 1.11 -5.67 30.80
C MET A 22 2.44 -6.36 31.16
N GLU A 23 3.46 -6.16 30.32
CA GLU A 23 4.83 -5.78 30.74
C GLU A 23 5.66 -5.43 29.46
N ASN A 24 5.98 -4.14 29.32
CA ASN A 24 6.84 -3.53 28.29
C ASN A 24 6.39 -3.71 26.82
N ALA A 25 5.49 -2.83 26.37
CA ALA A 25 5.29 -2.61 24.94
C ALA A 25 6.55 -1.97 24.34
N LEU A 26 7.43 -2.78 23.75
CA LEU A 26 8.40 -2.26 22.78
C LEU A 26 7.57 -1.81 21.58
N GLU A 27 7.36 -0.50 21.46
CA GLU A 27 6.66 0.14 20.36
C GLU A 27 7.48 -0.02 19.08
N LEU A 28 7.51 -1.22 18.52
CA LEU A 28 7.95 -1.44 17.15
C LEU A 28 6.80 -0.98 16.25
N ALA A 29 6.68 0.34 16.06
CA ALA A 29 5.74 0.96 15.13
C ALA A 29 6.10 0.56 13.69
N THR A 30 5.88 -0.69 13.33
CA THR A 30 5.88 -1.12 11.93
C THR A 30 4.57 -0.61 11.33
N HIS A 31 4.63 0.56 10.69
CA HIS A 31 3.56 1.08 9.85
C HIS A 31 3.39 0.15 8.63
N LEU A 32 2.60 -0.91 8.78
CA LEU A 32 2.22 -1.79 7.69
C LEU A 32 0.95 -1.24 7.05
N VAL A 33 0.91 -1.24 5.72
CA VAL A 33 -0.31 -1.07 4.95
C VAL A 33 -0.71 -2.41 4.35
N LEU A 34 -2.00 -2.73 4.46
CA LEU A 34 -2.60 -3.88 3.79
C LEU A 34 -3.32 -3.42 2.52
N PHE A 35 -3.02 -4.05 1.40
CA PHE A 35 -3.65 -3.84 0.10
C PHE A 35 -4.54 -5.02 -0.26
N LYS A 36 -5.86 -4.80 -0.26
CA LYS A 36 -6.85 -5.79 -0.73
C LYS A 36 -7.38 -5.43 -2.10
N TYR A 37 -7.38 -6.40 -3.01
CA TYR A 37 -7.89 -6.26 -4.37
C TYR A 37 -8.11 -7.64 -5.02
N SER A 38 -8.88 -7.69 -6.11
CA SER A 38 -9.04 -8.93 -6.88
C SER A 38 -7.73 -9.31 -7.57
N SER A 39 -7.11 -10.42 -7.13
CA SER A 39 -5.88 -10.93 -7.76
C SER A 39 -6.12 -11.20 -9.25
N GLY A 40 -5.14 -10.86 -10.08
CA GLY A 40 -5.24 -10.94 -11.53
C GLY A 40 -5.94 -9.76 -12.20
N ALA A 41 -6.76 -8.98 -11.48
CA ALA A 41 -7.38 -7.75 -11.99
C ALA A 41 -6.60 -6.48 -11.62
N HIS A 42 -5.92 -6.48 -10.47
CA HIS A 42 -5.09 -5.36 -10.02
C HIS A 42 -3.76 -5.86 -9.46
N ASN A 43 -2.87 -4.91 -9.19
CA ASN A 43 -1.60 -5.14 -8.52
C ASN A 43 -1.16 -3.88 -7.78
N VAL A 44 -0.08 -4.00 -7.00
CA VAL A 44 0.52 -2.88 -6.30
C VAL A 44 1.99 -2.79 -6.68
N VAL A 45 2.46 -1.58 -6.98
CA VAL A 45 3.86 -1.27 -7.26
C VAL A 45 4.24 -0.04 -6.45
N ALA A 46 5.29 -0.17 -5.63
CA ALA A 46 5.89 0.98 -4.95
C ALA A 46 6.70 1.81 -5.95
N VAL A 47 6.48 3.12 -5.96
CA VAL A 47 7.14 4.07 -6.87
C VAL A 47 7.64 5.29 -6.10
N ASN A 48 8.46 6.12 -6.76
CA ASN A 48 8.79 7.44 -6.26
C ASN A 48 7.74 8.48 -6.71
N LYS A 49 7.88 9.73 -6.24
CA LYS A 49 6.95 10.83 -6.59
C LYS A 49 6.82 11.04 -8.10
N VAL A 50 7.91 10.87 -8.87
CA VAL A 50 7.89 11.01 -10.34
C VAL A 50 7.12 9.87 -10.99
N GLY A 51 7.37 8.62 -10.58
CA GLY A 51 6.63 7.44 -11.05
C GLY A 51 5.15 7.51 -10.72
N TYR A 52 4.80 8.05 -9.55
CA TYR A 52 3.41 8.30 -9.14
C TYR A 52 2.70 9.34 -10.01
N GLY A 53 3.38 10.45 -10.31
CA GLY A 53 2.85 11.52 -11.15
C GLY A 53 2.69 11.10 -12.61
N SER A 54 3.64 10.29 -13.12
CA SER A 54 3.69 9.86 -14.52
C SER A 54 3.11 8.48 -14.79
N CYS A 55 2.61 7.77 -13.78
CA CYS A 55 2.16 6.39 -13.87
C CYS A 55 3.22 5.41 -14.45
N LYS A 56 4.50 5.65 -14.13
CA LYS A 56 5.61 4.83 -14.63
C LYS A 56 6.19 3.96 -13.53
N THR A 57 6.28 2.66 -13.83
CA THR A 57 7.00 1.70 -13.00
C THR A 57 8.51 1.76 -13.26
N PRO A 58 9.35 1.96 -12.22
CA PRO A 58 10.80 1.86 -12.36
C PRO A 58 11.24 0.47 -12.82
N ARG A 59 12.34 0.39 -13.57
CA ARG A 59 12.93 -0.91 -13.95
C ARG A 59 13.33 -1.68 -12.70
N GLY A 60 12.94 -2.95 -12.62
CA GLY A 60 13.23 -3.82 -11.48
C GLY A 60 12.39 -3.55 -10.24
N ALA A 61 11.36 -2.69 -10.32
CA ALA A 61 10.44 -2.51 -9.21
C ALA A 61 9.72 -3.83 -8.88
N ARG A 62 9.57 -4.10 -7.58
CA ARG A 62 8.78 -5.23 -7.11
C ARG A 62 7.30 -4.99 -7.42
N VAL A 63 6.68 -5.99 -8.05
CA VAL A 63 5.24 -6.01 -8.34
C VAL A 63 4.60 -7.00 -7.37
N TYR A 64 3.59 -6.53 -6.65
CA TYR A 64 2.81 -7.33 -5.72
C TYR A 64 1.47 -7.69 -6.35
N GLN A 65 1.09 -8.97 -6.32
CA GLN A 65 -0.05 -9.50 -7.10
C GLN A 65 -0.95 -10.47 -6.31
N SER A 66 -0.76 -10.59 -4.99
CA SER A 66 -1.49 -11.60 -4.21
C SER A 66 -2.97 -11.26 -4.01
N GLY A 67 -3.36 -9.98 -4.16
CA GLY A 67 -4.68 -9.49 -3.77
C GLY A 67 -4.83 -9.21 -2.28
N ASN A 68 -3.80 -9.46 -1.47
CA ASN A 68 -3.77 -9.26 -0.02
C ASN A 68 -2.36 -8.91 0.46
N ASP A 69 -1.75 -7.87 -0.12
CA ASP A 69 -0.34 -7.56 0.09
C ASP A 69 -0.12 -6.68 1.32
N GLN A 70 0.78 -7.12 2.20
CA GLN A 70 1.25 -6.30 3.33
C GLN A 70 2.58 -5.65 2.97
N ILE A 71 2.62 -4.32 3.00
CA ILE A 71 3.81 -3.55 2.68
C ILE A 71 4.18 -2.67 3.87
N LYS A 72 5.46 -2.72 4.27
CA LYS A 72 6.00 -1.81 5.28
C LYS A 72 6.22 -0.42 4.68
N LEU A 73 5.63 0.58 5.32
CA LEU A 73 5.84 1.98 4.99
C LEU A 73 7.19 2.45 5.54
N VAL A 74 7.85 3.31 4.78
CA VAL A 74 8.98 4.10 5.27
C VAL A 74 8.48 5.42 5.84
N LYS A 75 9.22 6.04 6.76
CA LYS A 75 8.88 7.36 7.29
C LYS A 75 8.76 8.38 6.15
N GLY A 76 7.74 9.22 6.21
CA GLY A 76 7.40 10.20 5.19
C GLY A 76 6.51 9.62 4.08
N GLN A 77 6.69 10.15 2.86
CA GLN A 77 5.82 9.84 1.72
C GLN A 77 6.13 8.47 1.08
N ASN A 78 5.11 7.64 0.97
CA ASN A 78 5.10 6.38 0.24
C ASN A 78 4.10 6.49 -0.90
N TYR A 79 4.48 6.02 -2.10
CA TYR A 79 3.64 6.10 -3.29
C TYR A 79 3.44 4.73 -3.90
N PHE A 80 2.19 4.42 -4.22
CA PHE A 80 1.81 3.14 -4.81
C PHE A 80 0.89 3.35 -6.01
N ILE A 81 1.04 2.51 -7.03
CA ILE A 81 0.20 2.50 -8.23
C ILE A 81 -0.21 1.06 -8.57
N CYS A 82 -1.31 0.91 -9.29
CA CYS A 82 -1.53 -0.27 -10.13
C CYS A 82 -0.95 0.02 -11.52
N ASN A 83 -0.10 -0.86 -12.04
CA ASN A 83 0.57 -0.63 -13.34
C ASN A 83 -0.09 -1.38 -14.52
N TYR A 84 -1.29 -1.93 -14.31
CA TYR A 84 -2.11 -2.41 -15.42
C TYR A 84 -2.52 -1.24 -16.30
N VAL A 85 -2.55 -1.48 -17.62
CA VAL A 85 -2.75 -0.44 -18.63
C VAL A 85 -4.01 0.37 -18.33
N GLY A 86 -3.86 1.69 -18.15
CA GLY A 86 -4.97 2.63 -17.92
C GLY A 86 -5.44 2.73 -16.46
N HIS A 87 -5.01 1.83 -15.57
CA HIS A 87 -5.50 1.82 -14.18
C HIS A 87 -4.97 3.02 -13.38
N CYS A 88 -3.66 3.27 -13.41
CA CYS A 88 -3.06 4.40 -12.70
C CYS A 88 -3.55 5.74 -13.26
N GLU A 89 -3.67 5.86 -14.57
CA GLU A 89 -4.14 7.05 -15.27
C GLU A 89 -5.60 7.36 -14.92
N SER A 90 -6.40 6.32 -14.70
CA SER A 90 -7.79 6.41 -14.22
C SER A 90 -7.90 6.65 -12.69
N GLY A 91 -6.78 6.84 -11.99
CA GLY A 91 -6.76 7.20 -10.57
C GLY A 91 -6.47 6.05 -9.61
N MET A 92 -6.13 4.85 -10.08
CA MET A 92 -5.73 3.73 -9.22
C MET A 92 -4.29 3.88 -8.71
N LYS A 93 -4.12 4.86 -7.83
CA LYS A 93 -2.86 5.22 -7.18
C LYS A 93 -3.13 5.83 -5.81
N ILE A 94 -2.22 5.63 -4.87
CA ILE A 94 -2.32 6.17 -3.51
C ILE A 94 -0.99 6.72 -3.01
N ALA A 95 -1.06 7.83 -2.28
CA ALA A 95 0.06 8.41 -1.55
C ALA A 95 -0.26 8.34 -0.06
N ILE A 96 0.67 7.80 0.73
CA ILE A 96 0.53 7.62 2.18
C ILE A 96 1.70 8.33 2.86
N ASN A 97 1.40 9.19 3.83
CA ASN A 97 2.41 9.79 4.70
C ASN A 97 2.47 9.02 6.02
N ALA A 98 3.60 8.38 6.32
CA ALA A 98 3.83 7.71 7.61
C ALA A 98 4.67 8.62 8.54
N ALA A 99 4.26 8.76 9.79
CA ALA A 99 4.92 9.61 10.79
C ALA A 99 6.10 8.91 11.47
#